data_AF-A0A285JD71-F1
#
_entry.id   AF-A0A285JD71-F1
#
_cell.length_a   1.000
_cell.length_b   1.000
_cell.length_c   1.000
_cell.angle_alpha   90.00
_cell.angle_beta   90.00
_cell.angle_gamma   90.00
#
_symmetry.space_group_name_H-M   'P 1'
#
loop_
_entity.id
_entity.type
_entity.pdbx_description
1 polymer ?
#
loop_
_entity_poly.entity_id
_entity_poly.type
_entity_poly.pdbx_seq_one_letter_code
_entity_poly.pdbx_strand_id
1 'polypeptide(L)'
;MALMHSYGTTLPAKVEVVEMVREAEGWMNGVQAKMKPEDESILWTAPLTGHDWTCPDTLRAIEWFRSLTEGPRLESRLDACRVHYEKSREAVEDGYSSSLFDPRDSVAWYILQAESYATDRRFWTPDEAARIVPYIRRIGQLRDHLSRVDGVEDRVARFINGDGAQPDGPIFELLVAGAWVARGYSVRFIPEQLGGSRTPDLEARKKRSRWAIEAKRMMPSAYGKRERDKGRKIAANLHDLCESLGHSVVVDVVYEKELEEYSDDFLASCVREFLPIRESRTIDHEGARITVRPVAWPVVQRVFAADYVFIGSSRMTELVNGMCDDGSYHDLRVRCRRANSRPSYADRLSRASLVNWTCTAPPAVKARAKHFKKKLTDAEGQLPDNCPGLIHVGMDSSGRSDSDQLRHYANGREAAGLIPGRSRPKWVYGNYFKVEATTRPNEALAMEETMAPYKVGRHRTRDPLPSRLLLCDDQDRAHWGAYWD
;
A
#
# COMPACT_ATOMS: atom_id res chain seq x y z
N MET A 1 -30.40 13.51 49.29
CA MET A 1 -29.50 12.60 50.05
C MET A 1 -29.03 11.54 49.08
N ALA A 2 -27.88 11.79 48.42
CA ALA A 2 -26.57 11.18 48.70
C ALA A 2 -26.52 9.72 48.21
N LEU A 3 -25.63 9.27 47.31
CA LEU A 3 -24.25 9.66 47.05
C LEU A 3 -23.87 9.56 45.56
N MET A 4 -23.05 10.54 45.15
CA MET A 4 -22.07 10.44 44.06
C MET A 4 -21.04 9.35 44.39
N HIS A 5 -20.60 8.56 43.39
CA HIS A 5 -19.21 8.08 43.34
C HIS A 5 -18.69 8.05 41.90
N SER A 6 -17.48 8.58 41.80
CA SER A 6 -16.67 8.90 40.63
C SER A 6 -16.10 7.66 39.94
N TYR A 7 -16.21 7.58 38.61
CA TYR A 7 -15.27 6.81 37.80
C TYR A 7 -14.14 7.73 37.35
N GLY A 8 -13.14 7.84 38.22
CA GLY A 8 -11.78 8.22 37.83
C GLY A 8 -10.99 6.93 37.64
N THR A 9 -10.62 6.60 36.42
CA THR A 9 -9.62 5.57 36.11
C THR A 9 -8.53 6.20 35.26
N THR A 10 -7.56 6.79 35.94
CA THR A 10 -6.17 6.80 35.50
C THR A 10 -5.69 5.35 35.44
N LEU A 11 -5.29 4.87 34.25
CA LEU A 11 -4.58 3.60 34.07
C LEU A 11 -3.22 3.85 33.39
N PRO A 12 -2.19 3.04 33.70
CA PRO A 12 -0.79 3.45 33.64
C PRO A 12 -0.12 3.07 32.31
N ALA A 13 0.50 4.06 31.66
CA ALA A 13 1.20 3.96 30.37
C ALA A 13 2.54 3.18 30.39
N LYS A 14 2.76 2.23 31.31
CA LYS A 14 4.05 1.51 31.46
C LYS A 14 3.96 0.00 31.32
N VAL A 15 2.77 -0.60 31.25
CA VAL A 15 2.62 -2.07 31.22
C VAL A 15 2.50 -2.61 29.79
N GLU A 16 1.95 -1.85 28.84
CA GLU A 16 1.75 -2.32 27.45
C GLU A 16 3.06 -2.48 26.64
N VAL A 17 4.10 -1.70 26.94
CA VAL A 17 5.38 -1.78 26.18
C VAL A 17 6.16 -3.06 26.51
N VAL A 18 6.01 -3.61 27.72
CA VAL A 18 6.74 -4.81 28.15
C VAL A 18 6.10 -6.09 27.60
N GLU A 19 4.77 -6.12 27.44
CA GLU A 19 4.09 -7.23 26.74
C GLU A 19 4.38 -7.23 25.24
N MET A 20 4.46 -6.06 24.59
CA MET A 20 4.87 -5.95 23.18
C MET A 20 6.31 -6.45 22.93
N VAL A 21 7.24 -6.20 23.85
CA VAL A 21 8.62 -6.70 23.75
C VAL A 21 8.66 -8.23 23.90
N ARG A 22 7.81 -8.81 24.76
CA ARG A 22 7.69 -10.27 24.91
C ARG A 22 7.05 -10.95 23.69
N GLU A 23 6.11 -10.30 23.01
CA GLU A 23 5.56 -10.81 21.75
C GLU A 23 6.59 -10.77 20.60
N ALA A 24 7.42 -9.73 20.55
CA ALA A 24 8.55 -9.66 19.61
C ALA A 24 9.62 -10.73 19.91
N GLU A 25 9.93 -10.99 21.19
CA GLU A 25 10.78 -12.10 21.62
C GLU A 25 10.17 -13.48 21.31
N GLY A 26 8.85 -13.62 21.44
CA GLY A 26 8.10 -14.81 21.03
C GLY A 26 8.15 -15.05 19.52
N TRP A 27 8.11 -13.98 18.72
CA TRP A 27 8.28 -14.04 17.27
C TRP A 27 9.70 -14.46 16.88
N MET A 28 10.73 -13.88 17.49
CA MET A 28 12.14 -14.24 17.23
C MET A 28 12.51 -15.67 17.67
N ASN A 29 11.99 -16.13 18.81
CA ASN A 29 12.16 -17.52 19.24
C ASN A 29 11.36 -18.50 18.36
N GLY A 30 10.23 -18.06 17.79
CA GLY A 30 9.49 -18.80 16.76
C GLY A 30 10.21 -18.86 15.41
N VAL A 31 10.99 -17.84 15.06
CA VAL A 31 11.82 -17.75 13.84
C VAL A 31 13.03 -18.69 13.93
N GLN A 32 13.65 -18.87 15.12
CA GLN A 32 14.73 -19.85 15.31
C GLN A 32 14.24 -21.30 15.39
N ALA A 33 12.99 -21.55 15.81
CA ALA A 33 12.47 -22.90 16.06
C ALA A 33 11.66 -23.53 14.89
N LYS A 34 11.57 -22.88 13.72
CA LYS A 34 10.83 -23.39 12.55
C LYS A 34 11.60 -23.28 11.23
N MET A 35 12.84 -23.73 11.16
CA MET A 35 13.32 -24.32 9.89
C MET A 35 12.74 -25.73 9.79
N LYS A 36 11.43 -25.82 9.49
CA LYS A 36 10.87 -27.08 8.97
C LYS A 36 11.40 -27.27 7.54
N PRO A 37 11.73 -28.50 7.14
CA PRO A 37 12.11 -28.79 5.77
C PRO A 37 10.93 -28.48 4.85
N GLU A 38 11.19 -27.66 3.83
CA GLU A 38 10.38 -27.42 2.63
C GLU A 38 8.90 -27.09 2.90
N ASP A 39 8.60 -25.81 3.14
CA ASP A 39 7.29 -25.29 2.76
C ASP A 39 7.19 -25.37 1.23
N GLU A 40 6.69 -26.49 0.69
CA GLU A 40 6.58 -26.74 -0.75
C GLU A 40 5.84 -25.61 -1.48
N SER A 41 5.05 -24.80 -0.76
CA SER A 41 4.41 -23.62 -1.31
C SER A 41 5.41 -22.65 -1.93
N ILE A 42 6.62 -22.45 -1.37
CA ILE A 42 7.61 -21.52 -1.94
C ILE A 42 8.18 -22.00 -3.28
N LEU A 43 8.03 -23.28 -3.62
CA LEU A 43 8.65 -23.90 -4.80
C LEU A 43 7.77 -23.85 -6.06
N TRP A 44 6.63 -23.17 -6.01
CA TRP A 44 5.77 -23.03 -7.18
C TRP A 44 6.50 -22.32 -8.33
N THR A 45 6.13 -22.65 -9.56
CA THR A 45 6.68 -22.04 -10.78
C THR A 45 5.54 -21.56 -11.64
N ALA A 46 5.72 -20.42 -12.31
CA ALA A 46 4.79 -19.96 -13.31
C ALA A 46 4.94 -20.80 -14.60
N PRO A 47 3.83 -21.12 -15.30
CA PRO A 47 3.93 -21.73 -16.61
C PRO A 47 4.65 -20.76 -17.58
N LEU A 48 5.48 -21.26 -18.49
CA LEU A 48 6.18 -20.37 -19.45
C LEU A 48 5.22 -19.78 -20.51
N THR A 49 4.04 -20.38 -20.66
CA THR A 49 2.99 -20.04 -21.64
C THR A 49 1.67 -19.72 -20.96
N GLY A 50 0.71 -19.13 -21.68
CA GLY A 50 -0.60 -18.78 -21.14
C GLY A 50 -0.61 -17.47 -20.33
N HIS A 51 0.38 -16.61 -20.56
CA HIS A 51 0.49 -15.27 -19.97
C HIS A 51 -0.14 -14.18 -20.87
N ASP A 52 -0.91 -14.58 -21.88
CA ASP A 52 -1.65 -13.76 -22.83
C ASP A 52 -3.10 -13.49 -22.38
N TRP A 53 -3.44 -13.86 -21.13
CA TRP A 53 -4.75 -13.56 -20.58
C TRP A 53 -4.98 -12.04 -20.52
N THR A 54 -6.22 -11.63 -20.77
CA THR A 54 -6.65 -10.24 -20.71
C THR A 54 -7.44 -9.96 -19.45
N CYS A 55 -7.55 -8.69 -19.04
CA CYS A 55 -8.47 -8.28 -17.98
C CYS A 55 -9.56 -7.35 -18.55
N PRO A 56 -10.72 -7.88 -18.98
CA PRO A 56 -11.78 -7.10 -19.61
C PRO A 56 -12.27 -5.93 -18.75
N ASP A 57 -12.40 -6.13 -17.44
CA ASP A 57 -12.78 -5.08 -16.50
C ASP A 57 -11.78 -3.91 -16.53
N THR A 58 -10.48 -4.20 -16.46
CA THR A 58 -9.45 -3.15 -16.52
C THR A 58 -9.43 -2.45 -17.88
N LEU A 59 -9.55 -3.20 -18.98
CA LEU A 59 -9.65 -2.63 -20.34
C LEU A 59 -10.85 -1.69 -20.45
N ARG A 60 -12.00 -2.11 -19.93
CA ARG A 60 -13.23 -1.31 -19.94
C ARG A 60 -13.06 0.04 -19.25
N ALA A 61 -12.30 0.11 -18.16
CA ALA A 61 -11.97 1.38 -17.51
C ALA A 61 -11.05 2.25 -18.39
N ILE A 62 -10.02 1.65 -18.98
CA ILE A 62 -9.04 2.35 -19.84
C ILE A 62 -9.70 2.90 -21.10
N GLU A 63 -10.55 2.10 -21.77
CA GLU A 63 -11.33 2.52 -22.93
C GLU A 63 -12.25 3.69 -22.58
N TRP A 64 -12.88 3.64 -21.41
CA TRP A 64 -13.68 4.75 -20.93
C TRP A 64 -12.84 6.01 -20.69
N PHE A 65 -11.67 5.89 -20.08
CA PHE A 65 -10.75 7.02 -19.91
C PHE A 65 -10.35 7.62 -21.28
N ARG A 66 -9.97 6.77 -22.23
CA ARG A 66 -9.64 7.18 -23.61
C ARG A 66 -10.80 7.87 -24.32
N SER A 67 -12.05 7.47 -24.05
CA SER A 67 -13.22 8.09 -24.67
C SER A 67 -13.49 9.53 -24.18
N LEU A 68 -12.93 9.93 -23.04
CA LEU A 68 -13.15 11.23 -22.39
C LEU A 68 -11.93 12.18 -22.49
N THR A 69 -10.97 11.86 -23.34
CA THR A 69 -9.81 12.71 -23.61
C THR A 69 -9.73 13.05 -25.09
N GLU A 70 -9.03 14.13 -25.41
CA GLU A 70 -8.57 14.38 -26.77
C GLU A 70 -7.49 13.31 -27.06
N GLY A 71 -7.89 12.18 -27.63
CA GLY A 71 -7.08 10.95 -27.83
C GLY A 71 -5.57 11.17 -28.05
N PRO A 72 -5.13 12.07 -28.95
CA PRO A 72 -3.71 12.34 -29.19
C PRO A 72 -2.90 12.77 -27.95
N ARG A 73 -3.51 13.46 -26.98
CA ARG A 73 -2.82 13.98 -25.80
C ARG A 73 -2.50 12.89 -24.78
N LEU A 74 -3.44 11.98 -24.51
CA LEU A 74 -3.20 10.87 -23.58
C LEU A 74 -2.18 9.90 -24.14
N GLU A 75 -2.29 9.53 -25.42
CA GLU A 75 -1.34 8.61 -26.04
C GLU A 75 0.09 9.17 -26.05
N SER A 76 0.27 10.46 -26.33
CA SER A 76 1.58 11.11 -26.22
C SER A 76 2.18 11.03 -24.81
N ARG A 77 1.36 11.13 -23.75
CA ARG A 77 1.81 10.97 -22.36
C ARG A 77 2.17 9.53 -22.04
N LEU A 78 1.39 8.56 -22.53
CA LEU A 78 1.69 7.14 -22.38
C LEU A 78 3.00 6.79 -23.11
N ASP A 79 3.24 7.32 -24.30
CA ASP A 79 4.50 7.15 -25.04
C ASP A 79 5.70 7.75 -24.29
N ALA A 80 5.56 8.96 -23.74
CA ALA A 80 6.60 9.56 -22.90
C ALA A 80 6.90 8.69 -21.67
N CYS A 81 5.86 8.09 -21.07
CA CYS A 81 5.99 7.17 -19.95
C CYS A 81 6.73 5.89 -20.33
N ARG A 82 6.38 5.26 -21.47
CA ARG A 82 7.08 4.08 -22.03
C ARG A 82 8.56 4.36 -22.28
N VAL A 83 8.88 5.50 -22.90
CA VAL A 83 10.27 5.92 -23.16
C VAL A 83 11.05 6.14 -21.87
N HIS A 84 10.44 6.76 -20.86
CA HIS A 84 11.09 6.93 -19.55
C HIS A 84 11.35 5.59 -18.87
N TYR A 85 10.35 4.70 -18.87
CA TYR A 85 10.49 3.35 -18.34
C TYR A 85 11.65 2.61 -18.99
N GLU A 86 11.71 2.55 -20.32
CA GLU A 86 12.77 1.84 -21.05
C GLU A 86 14.18 2.38 -20.72
N LYS A 87 14.32 3.69 -20.51
CA LYS A 87 15.59 4.33 -20.12
C LYS A 87 16.02 4.01 -18.69
N SER A 88 15.06 3.93 -17.76
CA SER A 88 15.36 3.73 -16.33
C SER A 88 15.42 2.27 -15.92
N ARG A 89 14.76 1.39 -16.67
CA ARG A 89 14.51 -0.01 -16.32
C ARG A 89 15.76 -0.76 -15.92
N GLU A 90 16.80 -0.72 -16.75
CA GLU A 90 18.04 -1.47 -16.51
C GLU A 90 18.69 -1.07 -15.18
N ALA A 91 18.77 0.23 -14.88
CA ALA A 91 19.31 0.70 -13.61
C ALA A 91 18.49 0.22 -12.41
N VAL A 92 17.15 0.24 -12.50
CA VAL A 92 16.28 -0.24 -11.43
C VAL A 92 16.39 -1.74 -11.23
N GLU A 93 16.43 -2.52 -12.32
CA GLU A 93 16.60 -3.98 -12.28
C GLU A 93 17.97 -4.39 -11.71
N ASP A 94 19.00 -3.57 -11.89
CA ASP A 94 20.32 -3.78 -11.26
C ASP A 94 20.37 -3.31 -9.80
N GLY A 95 19.25 -2.86 -9.24
CA GLY A 95 19.13 -2.45 -7.83
C GLY A 95 19.66 -1.04 -7.55
N TYR A 96 19.75 -0.17 -8.57
CA TYR A 96 20.07 1.24 -8.37
C TYR A 96 18.82 2.07 -8.09
N SER A 97 18.97 3.12 -7.28
CA SER A 97 17.89 4.04 -6.96
C SER A 97 17.58 4.94 -8.17
N SER A 98 16.61 4.54 -8.98
CA SER A 98 16.06 5.33 -10.08
C SER A 98 14.54 5.21 -10.12
N SER A 99 13.86 6.17 -10.74
CA SER A 99 12.41 6.15 -10.92
C SER A 99 12.05 5.55 -12.28
N LEU A 100 11.15 4.56 -12.27
CA LEU A 100 10.61 3.92 -13.49
C LEU A 100 9.68 4.83 -14.30
N PHE A 101 9.26 5.97 -13.74
CA PHE A 101 8.40 6.95 -14.41
C PHE A 101 8.68 8.38 -13.93
N ASP A 102 8.14 9.38 -14.64
CA ASP A 102 8.17 10.78 -14.20
C ASP A 102 7.03 11.04 -13.19
N PRO A 103 7.34 11.38 -11.92
CA PRO A 103 6.31 11.60 -10.90
C PRO A 103 5.35 12.76 -11.22
N ARG A 104 5.73 13.67 -12.13
CA ARG A 104 4.86 14.77 -12.60
C ARG A 104 3.68 14.27 -13.44
N ASP A 105 3.76 13.05 -13.96
CA ASP A 105 2.70 12.41 -14.73
C ASP A 105 2.40 10.99 -14.21
N SER A 106 2.12 10.93 -12.91
CA SER A 106 1.70 9.70 -12.23
C SER A 106 0.38 9.14 -12.81
N VAL A 107 -0.51 9.99 -13.34
CA VAL A 107 -1.75 9.54 -14.02
C VAL A 107 -1.43 8.68 -15.23
N ALA A 108 -0.50 9.09 -16.10
CA ALA A 108 -0.09 8.28 -17.25
C ALA A 108 0.55 6.96 -16.81
N TRP A 109 1.36 6.97 -15.74
CA TRP A 109 1.92 5.75 -15.17
C TRP A 109 0.84 4.77 -14.69
N TYR A 110 -0.21 5.26 -14.03
CA TYR A 110 -1.30 4.40 -13.55
C TYR A 110 -2.05 3.75 -14.70
N ILE A 111 -2.34 4.52 -15.75
CA ILE A 111 -3.01 4.01 -16.95
C ILE A 111 -2.11 3.00 -17.67
N LEU A 112 -0.80 3.28 -17.80
CA LEU A 112 0.15 2.36 -18.44
C LEU A 112 0.29 1.03 -17.67
N GLN A 113 0.35 1.05 -16.33
CA GLN A 113 0.39 -0.17 -15.52
C GLN A 113 -0.89 -0.99 -15.67
N ALA A 114 -2.05 -0.33 -15.66
CA ALA A 114 -3.34 -0.98 -15.88
C ALA A 114 -3.46 -1.58 -17.29
N GLU A 115 -3.03 -0.84 -18.33
CA GLU A 115 -3.03 -1.31 -19.71
C GLU A 115 -2.09 -2.50 -19.89
N SER A 116 -0.87 -2.40 -19.38
CA SER A 116 0.12 -3.48 -19.47
C SER A 116 -0.37 -4.74 -18.77
N TYR A 117 -0.97 -4.61 -17.58
CA TYR A 117 -1.57 -5.74 -16.88
C TYR A 117 -2.70 -6.40 -17.67
N ALA A 118 -3.51 -5.61 -18.37
CA ALA A 118 -4.69 -6.11 -19.06
C ALA A 118 -4.41 -6.65 -20.47
N THR A 119 -3.18 -6.49 -20.98
CA THR A 119 -2.77 -6.84 -22.34
C THR A 119 -1.52 -7.74 -22.36
N ASP A 120 -0.34 -7.19 -22.68
CA ASP A 120 0.88 -7.94 -23.01
C ASP A 120 1.95 -7.96 -21.89
N ARG A 121 1.73 -7.19 -20.83
CA ARG A 121 2.64 -7.02 -19.67
C ARG A 121 4.03 -6.49 -20.02
N ARG A 122 4.20 -5.85 -21.18
CA ARG A 122 5.52 -5.36 -21.64
C ARG A 122 6.14 -4.31 -20.72
N PHE A 123 5.32 -3.38 -20.22
CA PHE A 123 5.75 -2.31 -19.31
C PHE A 123 5.26 -2.53 -17.88
N TRP A 124 4.89 -3.77 -17.56
CA TRP A 124 4.32 -4.14 -16.27
C TRP A 124 5.40 -4.23 -15.19
N THR A 125 5.13 -3.62 -14.04
CA THR A 125 5.94 -3.76 -12.82
C THR A 125 5.06 -4.39 -11.74
N PRO A 126 5.37 -5.62 -11.25
CA PRO A 126 4.49 -6.36 -10.33
C PRO A 126 4.03 -5.55 -9.11
N ASP A 127 4.96 -4.93 -8.38
CA ASP A 127 4.63 -4.23 -7.12
C ASP A 127 3.80 -2.95 -7.37
N GLU A 128 4.08 -2.22 -8.47
CA GLU A 128 3.28 -1.04 -8.84
C GLU A 128 1.89 -1.44 -9.34
N ALA A 129 1.80 -2.50 -10.13
CA ALA A 129 0.52 -3.00 -10.61
C ALA A 129 -0.35 -3.52 -9.46
N ALA A 130 0.21 -4.23 -8.48
CA ALA A 130 -0.49 -4.67 -7.27
C ALA A 130 -1.13 -3.49 -6.54
N ARG A 131 -0.47 -2.33 -6.55
CA ARG A 131 -0.99 -1.08 -5.95
C ARG A 131 -2.02 -0.36 -6.79
N ILE A 132 -1.94 -0.44 -8.12
CA ILE A 132 -2.72 0.40 -9.05
C ILE A 132 -3.94 -0.34 -9.62
N VAL A 133 -3.71 -1.54 -10.15
CA VAL A 133 -4.68 -2.25 -10.99
C VAL A 133 -5.96 -2.60 -10.25
N PRO A 134 -5.97 -3.02 -8.97
CA PRO A 134 -7.22 -3.31 -8.26
C PRO A 134 -8.22 -2.14 -8.29
N TYR A 135 -7.73 -0.90 -8.16
CA TYR A 135 -8.57 0.29 -8.24
C TYR A 135 -9.17 0.49 -9.64
N ILE A 136 -8.33 0.40 -10.68
CA ILE A 136 -8.78 0.62 -12.07
C ILE A 136 -9.72 -0.49 -12.52
N ARG A 137 -9.41 -1.75 -12.17
CA ARG A 137 -10.28 -2.91 -12.42
C ARG A 137 -11.66 -2.68 -11.80
N ARG A 138 -11.71 -2.24 -10.54
CA ARG A 138 -12.97 -1.97 -9.86
C ARG A 138 -13.79 -0.86 -10.52
N ILE A 139 -13.13 0.21 -10.98
CA ILE A 139 -13.81 1.27 -11.76
C ILE A 139 -14.45 0.68 -13.03
N GLY A 140 -13.75 -0.23 -13.71
CA GLY A 140 -14.28 -0.94 -14.87
C GLY A 140 -15.50 -1.81 -14.56
N GLN A 141 -15.46 -2.56 -13.46
CA GLN A 141 -16.60 -3.34 -12.97
C GLN A 141 -17.81 -2.45 -12.65
N LEU A 142 -17.55 -1.27 -12.09
CA LEU A 142 -18.59 -0.31 -11.71
C LEU A 142 -19.02 0.59 -12.88
N ARG A 143 -18.49 0.44 -14.09
CA ARG A 143 -18.73 1.34 -15.22
C ARG A 143 -20.22 1.58 -15.51
N ASP A 144 -21.04 0.53 -15.49
CA ASP A 144 -22.49 0.62 -15.73
C ASP A 144 -23.26 1.32 -14.62
N HIS A 145 -22.73 1.32 -13.40
CA HIS A 145 -23.30 2.07 -12.31
C HIS A 145 -22.82 3.52 -12.36
N LEU A 146 -21.53 3.73 -12.59
CA LEU A 146 -20.90 5.04 -12.71
C LEU A 146 -21.52 5.85 -13.85
N SER A 147 -21.91 5.25 -14.98
CA SER A 147 -22.60 5.94 -16.08
C SER A 147 -23.91 6.64 -15.68
N ARG A 148 -24.50 6.28 -14.54
CA ARG A 148 -25.73 6.87 -13.99
C ARG A 148 -25.45 7.98 -12.98
N VAL A 149 -24.18 8.22 -12.65
CA VAL A 149 -23.75 9.26 -11.71
C VAL A 149 -23.65 10.58 -12.46
N ASP A 150 -24.42 11.56 -12.03
CA ASP A 150 -24.41 12.90 -12.61
C ASP A 150 -23.04 13.59 -12.37
N GLY A 151 -22.48 14.20 -13.41
CA GLY A 151 -21.14 14.83 -13.39
C GLY A 151 -19.94 13.87 -13.39
N VAL A 152 -20.14 12.55 -13.59
CA VAL A 152 -19.03 11.57 -13.58
C VAL A 152 -18.05 11.76 -14.74
N GLU A 153 -18.54 12.09 -15.93
CA GLU A 153 -17.70 12.22 -17.13
C GLU A 153 -16.77 13.43 -17.00
N ASP A 154 -17.28 14.55 -16.48
CA ASP A 154 -16.47 15.71 -16.14
C ASP A 154 -15.40 15.39 -15.08
N ARG A 155 -15.74 14.55 -14.09
CA ARG A 155 -14.78 14.12 -13.07
C ARG A 155 -13.67 13.26 -13.67
N VAL A 156 -13.99 12.32 -14.55
CA VAL A 156 -13.00 11.49 -15.26
C VAL A 156 -12.16 12.33 -16.23
N ALA A 157 -12.78 13.23 -16.99
CA ALA A 157 -12.08 14.14 -17.88
C ALA A 157 -11.09 15.03 -17.11
N ARG A 158 -11.45 15.51 -15.91
CA ARG A 158 -10.54 16.24 -15.02
C ARG A 158 -9.41 15.36 -14.48
N PHE A 159 -9.70 14.13 -14.07
CA PHE A 159 -8.66 13.16 -13.65
C PHE A 159 -7.61 12.97 -14.74
N ILE A 160 -8.03 12.84 -15.99
CA ILE A 160 -7.12 12.58 -17.10
C ILE A 160 -6.40 13.86 -17.51
N ASN A 161 -7.12 14.98 -17.69
CA ASN A 161 -6.57 16.18 -18.33
C ASN A 161 -6.01 17.24 -17.35
N GLY A 162 -6.24 17.06 -16.05
CA GLY A 162 -5.85 17.97 -14.97
C GLY A 162 -4.41 17.76 -14.48
N ASP A 163 -4.20 17.86 -13.16
CA ASP A 163 -2.89 17.64 -12.54
C ASP A 163 -2.48 16.16 -12.62
N GLY A 164 -1.52 15.86 -13.49
CA GLY A 164 -1.01 14.51 -13.71
C GLY A 164 -0.28 13.91 -12.51
N ALA A 165 0.08 14.69 -11.49
CA ALA A 165 0.85 14.22 -10.35
C ALA A 165 0.02 13.54 -9.25
N GLN A 166 -1.32 13.67 -9.27
CA GLN A 166 -2.17 13.27 -8.13
C GLN A 166 -3.34 12.34 -8.52
N PRO A 167 -3.06 11.09 -8.94
CA PRO A 167 -4.10 10.16 -9.40
C PRO A 167 -5.00 9.62 -8.27
N ASP A 168 -4.48 9.49 -7.04
CA ASP A 168 -5.17 8.71 -6.00
C ASP A 168 -6.47 9.36 -5.50
N GLY A 169 -6.55 10.70 -5.46
CA GLY A 169 -7.74 11.43 -5.01
C GLY A 169 -8.94 11.18 -5.93
N PRO A 170 -8.85 11.53 -7.23
CA PRO A 170 -9.92 11.29 -8.19
C PRO A 170 -10.31 9.82 -8.33
N ILE A 171 -9.34 8.89 -8.28
CA ILE A 171 -9.63 7.44 -8.28
C ILE A 171 -10.47 7.08 -7.05
N PHE A 172 -10.08 7.56 -5.87
CA PHE A 172 -10.82 7.30 -4.63
C PHE A 172 -12.24 7.86 -4.66
N GLU A 173 -12.42 9.07 -5.20
CA GLU A 173 -13.73 9.69 -5.41
C GLU A 173 -14.64 8.85 -6.32
N LEU A 174 -14.10 8.31 -7.43
CA LEU A 174 -14.85 7.43 -8.34
C LEU A 174 -15.26 6.13 -7.66
N LEU A 175 -14.37 5.53 -6.87
CA LEU A 175 -14.67 4.31 -6.11
C LEU A 175 -15.77 4.55 -5.07
N VAL A 176 -15.72 5.68 -4.35
CA VAL A 176 -16.79 6.08 -3.41
C VAL A 176 -18.10 6.27 -4.15
N ALA A 177 -18.12 7.06 -5.24
CA ALA A 177 -19.33 7.27 -6.02
C ALA A 177 -19.94 5.94 -6.49
N GLY A 178 -19.10 5.08 -7.06
CA GLY A 178 -19.44 3.75 -7.54
C GLY A 178 -20.05 2.85 -6.46
N ALA A 179 -19.46 2.81 -5.26
CA ALA A 179 -19.99 2.03 -4.14
C ALA A 179 -21.39 2.48 -3.72
N TRP A 180 -21.64 3.79 -3.69
CA TRP A 180 -22.95 4.37 -3.34
C TRP A 180 -24.01 4.09 -4.41
N VAL A 181 -23.69 4.30 -5.69
CA VAL A 181 -24.66 4.05 -6.77
C VAL A 181 -24.97 2.55 -6.93
N ALA A 182 -23.99 1.67 -6.73
CA ALA A 182 -24.20 0.21 -6.70
C ALA A 182 -25.17 -0.21 -5.59
N ARG A 183 -25.22 0.54 -4.48
CA ARG A 183 -26.14 0.30 -3.35
C ARG A 183 -27.49 1.03 -3.49
N GLY A 184 -27.81 1.47 -4.70
CA GLY A 184 -29.12 2.01 -5.08
C GLY A 184 -29.37 3.44 -4.62
N TYR A 185 -28.31 4.22 -4.43
CA TYR A 185 -28.42 5.68 -4.32
C TYR A 185 -28.37 6.32 -5.71
N SER A 186 -29.12 7.42 -5.88
CA SER A 186 -28.82 8.40 -6.93
C SER A 186 -27.67 9.26 -6.43
N VAL A 187 -26.59 9.32 -7.20
CA VAL A 187 -25.35 10.01 -6.83
C VAL A 187 -25.04 11.08 -7.87
N ARG A 188 -24.49 12.21 -7.42
CA ARG A 188 -23.91 13.22 -8.30
C ARG A 188 -22.62 13.78 -7.72
N PHE A 189 -21.69 14.14 -8.60
CA PHE A 189 -20.55 14.98 -8.26
C PHE A 189 -21.00 16.43 -8.13
N ILE A 190 -20.50 17.12 -7.11
CA ILE A 190 -20.73 18.56 -6.96
C ILE A 190 -19.58 19.31 -7.63
N PRO A 191 -19.87 20.22 -8.59
CA PRO A 191 -18.84 21.06 -9.19
C PRO A 191 -18.23 22.01 -8.15
N GLU A 192 -16.91 22.16 -8.19
CA GLU A 192 -16.21 23.16 -7.41
C GLU A 192 -16.54 24.56 -7.94
N GLN A 193 -16.84 25.50 -7.04
CA GLN A 193 -17.07 26.90 -7.41
C GLN A 193 -15.81 27.73 -7.15
N LEU A 194 -15.21 28.27 -8.21
CA LEU A 194 -14.09 29.22 -8.10
C LEU A 194 -14.51 30.44 -7.26
N GLY A 195 -13.83 30.66 -6.14
CA GLY A 195 -14.12 31.76 -5.21
C GLY A 195 -15.41 31.58 -4.39
N GLY A 196 -16.08 30.42 -4.50
CA GLY A 196 -17.28 30.09 -3.73
C GLY A 196 -16.99 29.43 -2.37
N SER A 197 -18.07 29.10 -1.65
CA SER A 197 -17.97 28.30 -0.42
C SER A 197 -17.47 26.90 -0.76
N ARG A 198 -16.65 26.31 0.13
CA ARG A 198 -16.20 24.92 -0.04
C ARG A 198 -17.41 23.97 -0.06
N THR A 199 -17.43 23.06 -1.01
CA THR A 199 -18.53 22.11 -1.25
C THR A 199 -18.07 20.68 -1.03
N PRO A 200 -18.97 19.77 -0.65
CA PRO A 200 -18.62 18.35 -0.56
C PRO A 200 -18.36 17.79 -1.95
N ASP A 201 -17.56 16.73 -2.06
CA ASP A 201 -17.28 16.08 -3.35
C ASP A 201 -18.54 15.49 -4.03
N LEU A 202 -19.43 14.92 -3.23
CA LEU A 202 -20.56 14.09 -3.67
C LEU A 202 -21.85 14.42 -2.92
N GLU A 203 -22.99 14.20 -3.60
CA GLU A 203 -24.31 14.13 -2.97
C GLU A 203 -24.99 12.81 -3.34
N ALA A 204 -25.56 12.12 -2.35
CA ALA A 204 -26.30 10.88 -2.55
C ALA A 204 -27.72 10.94 -2.00
N ARG A 205 -28.68 10.37 -2.75
CA ARG A 205 -30.10 10.33 -2.39
C ARG A 205 -30.69 8.94 -2.54
N LYS A 206 -31.50 8.51 -1.57
CA LYS A 206 -32.29 7.27 -1.63
C LYS A 206 -33.57 7.44 -0.84
N LYS A 207 -34.72 7.38 -1.51
CA LYS A 207 -36.04 7.64 -0.90
C LYS A 207 -36.05 8.99 -0.17
N ARG A 208 -36.22 9.00 1.15
CA ARG A 208 -36.23 10.20 2.01
C ARG A 208 -34.85 10.54 2.60
N SER A 209 -33.81 9.77 2.29
CA SER A 209 -32.45 9.99 2.78
C SER A 209 -31.64 10.81 1.77
N ARG A 210 -30.92 11.81 2.28
CA ARG A 210 -29.99 12.64 1.54
C ARG A 210 -28.70 12.76 2.34
N TRP A 211 -27.56 12.66 1.67
CA TRP A 211 -26.23 12.71 2.27
C TRP A 211 -25.32 13.62 1.46
N ALA A 212 -24.58 14.49 2.16
CA ALA A 212 -23.38 15.12 1.62
C ALA A 212 -22.18 14.24 1.95
N ILE A 213 -21.37 13.92 0.95
CA ILE A 213 -20.27 12.97 1.07
C ILE A 213 -18.99 13.67 0.65
N GLU A 214 -17.99 13.58 1.51
CA GLU A 214 -16.65 14.07 1.28
C GLU A 214 -15.68 12.90 1.19
N ALA A 215 -14.82 12.86 0.19
CA ALA A 215 -13.86 11.78 -0.03
C ALA A 215 -12.44 12.34 0.04
N LYS A 216 -11.61 11.77 0.94
CA LYS A 216 -10.23 12.20 1.10
C LYS A 216 -9.28 11.02 1.12
N ARG A 217 -8.36 11.01 0.17
CA ARG A 217 -7.22 10.10 0.19
C ARG A 217 -6.11 10.66 1.09
N MET A 218 -5.64 9.85 2.02
CA MET A 218 -4.42 10.13 2.77
C MET A 218 -3.23 9.55 2.04
N MET A 219 -2.22 10.39 1.81
CA MET A 219 -0.92 9.94 1.35
C MET A 219 -0.10 9.36 2.51
N PRO A 220 0.83 8.42 2.24
CA PRO A 220 1.81 7.97 3.21
C PRO A 220 2.48 9.14 3.96
N SER A 221 2.84 8.92 5.22
CA SER A 221 3.47 9.98 6.02
C SER A 221 4.84 10.35 5.45
N ALA A 222 5.19 11.64 5.50
CA ALA A 222 6.54 12.09 5.13
C ALA A 222 7.61 11.41 6.00
N TYR A 223 7.24 11.04 7.24
CA TYR A 223 8.09 10.23 8.10
C TYR A 223 8.37 8.85 7.51
N GLY A 224 7.34 8.08 7.15
CA GLY A 224 7.51 6.75 6.56
C GLY A 224 8.32 6.77 5.26
N LYS A 225 8.19 7.84 4.47
CA LYS A 225 9.07 8.05 3.31
C LYS A 225 10.54 8.21 3.74
N ARG A 226 10.84 9.13 4.66
CA ARG A 226 12.21 9.36 5.16
C ARG A 226 12.81 8.11 5.80
N GLU A 227 12.04 7.40 6.62
CA GLU A 227 12.46 6.15 7.26
C GLU A 227 12.86 5.11 6.21
N ARG A 228 12.04 4.90 5.18
CA ARG A 228 12.38 3.99 4.07
C ARG A 228 13.61 4.45 3.31
N ASP A 229 13.70 5.75 2.98
CA ASP A 229 14.83 6.29 2.23
C ASP A 229 16.14 6.17 3.04
N LYS A 230 16.11 6.37 4.36
CA LYS A 230 17.24 6.14 5.24
C LYS A 230 17.62 4.67 5.35
N GLY A 231 16.64 3.77 5.48
CA GLY A 231 16.89 2.33 5.51
C GLY A 231 17.59 1.83 4.24
N ARG A 232 17.13 2.28 3.07
CA ARG A 232 17.79 1.99 1.77
C ARG A 232 19.21 2.52 1.69
N LYS A 233 19.49 3.72 2.23
CA LYS A 233 20.85 4.25 2.27
C LYS A 233 21.78 3.38 3.11
N ILE A 234 21.32 2.93 4.28
CA ILE A 234 22.10 2.02 5.14
C ILE A 234 22.32 0.66 4.43
N ALA A 235 21.28 0.13 3.77
CA ALA A 235 21.37 -1.11 3.01
C ALA A 235 22.33 -1.01 1.81
N ALA A 236 22.32 0.12 1.09
CA ALA A 236 23.17 0.34 -0.08
C ALA A 236 24.66 0.13 0.21
N ASN A 237 25.15 0.63 1.35
CA ASN A 237 26.56 0.48 1.72
C ASN A 237 26.92 -0.99 2.03
N LEU A 238 25.99 -1.76 2.59
CA LEU A 238 26.17 -3.21 2.75
C LEU A 238 26.14 -3.93 1.40
N HIS A 239 25.25 -3.53 0.49
CA HIS A 239 25.21 -4.08 -0.87
C HIS A 239 26.52 -3.82 -1.63
N ASP A 240 27.08 -2.61 -1.54
CA ASP A 240 28.38 -2.25 -2.13
C ASP A 240 29.53 -3.09 -1.55
N LEU A 241 29.54 -3.30 -0.23
CA LEU A 241 30.50 -4.18 0.42
C LEU A 241 30.40 -5.61 -0.11
N CYS A 242 29.20 -6.19 -0.13
CA CYS A 242 28.96 -7.55 -0.61
C CYS A 242 29.36 -7.71 -2.08
N GLU A 243 29.07 -6.69 -2.88
CA GLU A 243 29.44 -6.64 -4.29
C GLU A 243 30.96 -6.65 -4.50
N SER A 244 31.68 -5.81 -3.74
CA SER A 244 33.14 -5.69 -3.80
C SER A 244 33.88 -6.96 -3.37
N LEU A 245 33.34 -7.67 -2.36
CA LEU A 245 33.91 -8.93 -1.86
C LEU A 245 33.43 -10.15 -2.65
N GLY A 246 32.41 -9.97 -3.47
CA GLY A 246 31.84 -11.04 -4.27
C GLY A 246 30.99 -12.05 -3.49
N HIS A 247 30.32 -11.59 -2.43
CA HIS A 247 29.56 -12.45 -1.52
C HIS A 247 28.06 -12.19 -1.60
N SER A 248 27.28 -13.23 -1.33
CA SER A 248 25.83 -13.15 -1.16
C SER A 248 25.47 -13.24 0.31
N VAL A 249 24.42 -12.51 0.72
CA VAL A 249 23.98 -12.47 2.12
C VAL A 249 22.51 -12.08 2.21
N VAL A 250 21.85 -12.57 3.25
CA VAL A 250 20.58 -12.01 3.74
C VAL A 250 20.82 -11.45 5.13
N VAL A 251 20.36 -10.23 5.38
CA VAL A 251 20.47 -9.54 6.66
C VAL A 251 19.09 -9.10 7.12
N ASP A 252 18.65 -9.62 8.25
CA ASP A 252 17.43 -9.21 8.93
C ASP A 252 17.81 -8.29 10.11
N VAL A 253 17.29 -7.07 10.17
CA VAL A 253 17.60 -6.13 11.25
C VAL A 253 16.35 -5.54 11.92
N VAL A 254 16.37 -5.50 13.25
CA VAL A 254 15.40 -4.80 14.07
C VAL A 254 16.10 -3.60 14.69
N TYR A 255 15.72 -2.39 14.27
CA TYR A 255 16.20 -1.14 14.84
C TYR A 255 15.34 -0.72 16.03
N GLU A 256 15.95 -0.55 17.20
CA GLU A 256 15.29 -0.14 18.45
C GLU A 256 15.38 1.39 18.69
N LYS A 257 16.18 2.08 17.87
CA LYS A 257 16.29 3.56 17.79
C LYS A 257 15.79 4.04 16.43
N GLU A 258 15.52 5.34 16.27
CA GLU A 258 15.10 5.87 14.97
C GLU A 258 16.23 5.68 13.93
N LEU A 259 15.87 5.36 12.68
CA LEU A 259 16.87 5.05 11.63
C LEU A 259 17.86 6.20 11.37
N GLU A 260 17.48 7.45 11.64
CA GLU A 260 18.34 8.62 11.51
C GLU A 260 19.51 8.64 12.53
N GLU A 261 19.40 7.86 13.61
CA GLU A 261 20.47 7.74 14.62
C GLU A 261 21.60 6.80 14.17
N TYR A 262 21.38 6.01 13.12
CA TYR A 262 22.38 5.10 12.56
C TYR A 262 23.19 5.76 11.45
N SER A 263 24.49 5.49 11.42
CA SER A 263 25.34 5.88 10.29
C SER A 263 24.96 5.09 9.04
N ASP A 264 25.21 5.67 7.86
CA ASP A 264 24.95 4.97 6.59
C ASP A 264 25.80 3.69 6.45
N ASP A 265 26.98 3.64 7.09
CA ASP A 265 27.87 2.47 7.12
C ASP A 265 27.55 1.45 8.22
N PHE A 266 26.51 1.67 9.01
CA PHE A 266 26.23 0.87 10.21
C PHE A 266 26.18 -0.64 9.91
N LEU A 267 25.31 -1.07 9.00
CA LEU A 267 25.16 -2.48 8.65
C LEU A 267 26.43 -3.05 8.00
N ALA A 268 27.06 -2.30 7.10
CA ALA A 268 28.30 -2.72 6.44
C ALA A 268 29.42 -2.98 7.47
N SER A 269 29.52 -2.13 8.50
CA SER A 269 30.50 -2.25 9.57
C SER A 269 30.23 -3.48 10.46
N CYS A 270 28.98 -3.69 10.86
CA CYS A 270 28.61 -4.84 11.68
C CYS A 270 28.78 -6.19 10.97
N VAL A 271 28.55 -6.25 9.66
CA VAL A 271 28.49 -7.52 8.91
C VAL A 271 29.84 -7.93 8.30
N ARG A 272 30.76 -6.98 8.07
CA ARG A 272 32.01 -7.19 7.32
C ARG A 272 32.81 -8.41 7.77
N GLU A 273 33.03 -8.56 9.07
CA GLU A 273 33.89 -9.62 9.64
C GLU A 273 33.28 -11.02 9.51
N PHE A 274 31.99 -11.11 9.21
CA PHE A 274 31.26 -12.37 9.08
C PHE A 274 31.19 -12.88 7.63
N LEU A 275 31.57 -12.05 6.65
CA LEU A 275 31.57 -12.45 5.25
C LEU A 275 32.78 -13.36 4.91
N PRO A 276 32.60 -14.45 4.15
CA PRO A 276 31.34 -14.98 3.62
C PRO A 276 30.51 -15.72 4.67
N ILE A 277 29.20 -15.49 4.66
CA ILE A 277 28.27 -16.15 5.58
C ILE A 277 28.04 -17.60 5.13
N ARG A 278 28.40 -18.56 5.99
CA ARG A 278 28.15 -20.00 5.78
C ARG A 278 27.01 -20.54 6.63
N GLU A 279 26.75 -19.91 7.76
CA GLU A 279 25.74 -20.30 8.75
C GLU A 279 25.08 -19.05 9.30
N SER A 280 23.84 -19.20 9.80
CA SER A 280 23.12 -18.08 10.41
C SER A 280 23.80 -17.62 11.70
N ARG A 281 23.88 -16.31 11.91
CA ARG A 281 24.43 -15.69 13.13
C ARG A 281 23.60 -14.50 13.55
N THR A 282 23.43 -14.33 14.84
CA THR A 282 22.82 -13.14 15.44
C THR A 282 23.90 -12.29 16.08
N ILE A 283 23.82 -10.98 15.84
CA ILE A 283 24.70 -9.95 16.37
C ILE A 283 23.80 -9.00 17.16
N ASP A 284 24.00 -8.97 18.48
CA ASP A 284 23.38 -7.99 19.35
C ASP A 284 24.28 -6.75 19.39
N HIS A 285 23.79 -5.65 18.82
CA HIS A 285 24.43 -4.34 18.88
C HIS A 285 23.59 -3.42 19.77
N GLU A 286 24.21 -2.43 20.40
CA GLU A 286 23.45 -1.43 21.15
C GLU A 286 22.41 -0.76 20.25
N GLY A 287 21.12 -0.96 20.57
CA GLY A 287 19.99 -0.41 19.84
C GLY A 287 19.56 -1.19 18.59
N ALA A 288 20.23 -2.28 18.20
CA ALA A 288 19.81 -3.06 17.06
C ALA A 288 20.12 -4.55 17.20
N ARG A 289 19.19 -5.39 16.75
CA ARG A 289 19.42 -6.83 16.63
C ARG A 289 19.55 -7.20 15.16
N ILE A 290 20.67 -7.78 14.78
CA ILE A 290 21.00 -8.12 13.39
C ILE A 290 21.13 -9.64 13.28
N THR A 291 20.43 -10.24 12.33
CA THR A 291 20.63 -11.64 11.94
C THR A 291 21.19 -11.70 10.53
N VAL A 292 22.33 -12.35 10.35
CA VAL A 292 22.98 -12.56 9.06
C VAL A 292 22.91 -14.03 8.70
N ARG A 293 22.56 -14.35 7.46
CA ARG A 293 22.40 -15.75 7.02
C ARG A 293 22.68 -15.92 5.52
N PRO A 294 23.00 -17.15 5.08
CA PRO A 294 23.19 -17.40 3.66
C PRO A 294 21.87 -17.25 2.89
N VAL A 295 21.97 -16.89 1.61
CA VAL A 295 20.85 -16.94 0.66
C VAL A 295 20.33 -18.37 0.57
N ALA A 296 19.02 -18.53 0.40
CA ALA A 296 18.35 -19.82 0.21
C ALA A 296 18.61 -20.41 -1.19
N TRP A 297 19.89 -20.63 -1.53
CA TRP A 297 20.31 -21.10 -2.84
C TRP A 297 19.62 -22.38 -3.34
N PRO A 298 19.34 -23.40 -2.50
CA PRO A 298 18.61 -24.58 -2.97
C PRO A 298 17.22 -24.25 -3.54
N VAL A 299 16.50 -23.33 -2.90
CA VAL A 299 15.17 -22.87 -3.35
C VAL A 299 15.30 -22.09 -4.66
N VAL A 300 16.21 -21.11 -4.70
CA VAL A 300 16.50 -20.32 -5.90
C VAL A 300 16.85 -21.23 -7.08
N GLN A 301 17.79 -22.15 -6.91
CA GLN A 301 18.24 -23.02 -8.00
C GLN A 301 17.12 -23.92 -8.52
N ARG A 302 16.25 -24.43 -7.64
CA ARG A 302 15.11 -25.27 -8.02
C ARG A 302 14.07 -24.51 -8.84
N VAL A 303 13.74 -23.28 -8.45
CA VAL A 303 12.75 -22.46 -9.17
C VAL A 303 13.31 -21.97 -10.52
N PHE A 304 14.53 -21.43 -10.53
CA PHE A 304 15.16 -20.94 -11.76
C PHE A 304 15.49 -22.04 -12.79
N ALA A 305 15.46 -23.32 -12.38
CA ALA A 305 15.56 -24.44 -13.33
C ALA A 305 14.33 -24.58 -14.24
N ALA A 306 13.18 -24.00 -13.86
CA ALA A 306 11.91 -24.16 -14.56
C ALA A 306 11.16 -22.84 -14.81
N ASP A 307 11.58 -21.72 -14.23
CA ASP A 307 10.85 -20.45 -14.26
C ASP A 307 11.75 -19.23 -14.54
N TYR A 308 11.12 -18.15 -15.00
CA TYR A 308 11.70 -16.82 -15.10
C TYR A 308 11.09 -15.90 -14.04
N VAL A 309 11.93 -15.29 -13.21
CA VAL A 309 11.46 -14.46 -12.09
C VAL A 309 11.69 -12.99 -12.41
N PHE A 310 10.66 -12.16 -12.22
CA PHE A 310 10.76 -10.72 -12.42
C PHE A 310 11.82 -10.11 -11.49
N ILE A 311 12.74 -9.34 -12.05
CA ILE A 311 13.91 -8.82 -11.33
C ILE A 311 13.47 -7.78 -10.28
N GLY A 312 13.92 -7.97 -9.05
CA GLY A 312 13.57 -7.08 -7.93
C GLY A 312 12.15 -7.24 -7.38
N SER A 313 11.36 -8.17 -7.91
CA SER A 313 9.99 -8.42 -7.42
C SER A 313 9.97 -9.05 -6.03
N SER A 314 8.84 -8.90 -5.34
CA SER A 314 8.58 -9.57 -4.05
C SER A 314 8.76 -11.10 -4.12
N ARG A 315 8.49 -11.74 -5.28
CA ARG A 315 8.80 -13.17 -5.51
C ARG A 315 10.30 -13.45 -5.53
N MET A 316 11.11 -12.59 -6.17
CA MET A 316 12.56 -12.72 -6.13
C MET A 316 13.09 -12.54 -4.70
N THR A 317 12.57 -11.56 -3.97
CA THR A 317 12.88 -11.35 -2.56
C THR A 317 12.58 -12.59 -1.74
N GLU A 318 11.37 -13.17 -1.84
CA GLU A 318 10.98 -14.38 -1.13
C GLU A 318 11.90 -15.57 -1.43
N LEU A 319 12.28 -15.79 -2.70
CA LEU A 319 13.19 -16.88 -3.08
C LEU A 319 14.59 -16.70 -2.48
N VAL A 320 15.11 -15.47 -2.48
CA VAL A 320 16.41 -15.14 -1.86
C VAL A 320 16.33 -15.31 -0.34
N ASN A 321 15.21 -14.88 0.24
CA ASN A 321 14.91 -14.93 1.66
C ASN A 321 14.66 -16.36 2.17
N GLY A 322 14.12 -17.24 1.33
CA GLY A 322 13.65 -18.58 1.70
C GLY A 322 12.32 -18.60 2.47
N MET A 323 11.68 -17.44 2.63
CA MET A 323 10.40 -17.28 3.34
C MET A 323 9.73 -15.97 2.94
N CYS A 324 8.41 -15.91 3.08
CA CYS A 324 7.63 -14.69 2.91
C CYS A 324 7.64 -13.88 4.21
N ASP A 325 7.95 -12.58 4.14
CA ASP A 325 7.84 -11.62 5.24
C ASP A 325 7.03 -10.42 4.72
N ASP A 326 5.79 -10.29 5.20
CA ASP A 326 4.85 -9.24 4.79
C ASP A 326 4.92 -8.00 5.68
N GLY A 327 5.72 -8.04 6.75
CA GLY A 327 5.82 -6.97 7.74
C GLY A 327 7.05 -6.09 7.57
N SER A 328 8.14 -6.60 7.01
CA SER A 328 9.42 -5.87 6.90
C SER A 328 9.52 -5.00 5.65
N TYR A 329 10.29 -3.92 5.76
CA TYR A 329 10.82 -3.27 4.56
C TYR A 329 11.97 -4.12 4.02
N HIS A 330 12.15 -4.12 2.71
CA HIS A 330 13.23 -4.85 2.06
C HIS A 330 13.95 -3.97 1.03
N ASP A 331 15.25 -4.24 0.87
CA ASP A 331 16.08 -3.71 -0.22
C ASP A 331 16.92 -4.88 -0.75
N LEU A 332 16.84 -5.09 -2.06
CA LEU A 332 17.42 -6.25 -2.73
C LEU A 332 18.34 -5.76 -3.85
N ARG A 333 19.58 -6.25 -3.84
CA ARG A 333 20.49 -6.14 -4.98
C ARG A 333 20.89 -7.52 -5.48
N VAL A 334 20.82 -7.72 -6.80
CA VAL A 334 21.09 -9.01 -7.44
C VAL A 334 22.06 -8.88 -8.60
N ARG A 335 22.83 -9.94 -8.85
CA ARG A 335 23.43 -10.20 -10.15
C ARG A 335 22.76 -11.40 -10.79
N CYS A 336 22.13 -11.18 -11.93
CA CYS A 336 21.39 -12.21 -12.63
C CYS A 336 21.71 -12.21 -14.13
N ARG A 337 21.39 -13.32 -14.79
CA ARG A 337 21.28 -13.36 -16.24
C ARG A 337 19.82 -13.10 -16.61
N ARG A 338 19.61 -12.13 -17.49
CA ARG A 338 18.29 -11.77 -18.01
C ARG A 338 17.83 -12.80 -19.04
N ALA A 339 16.54 -13.09 -19.06
CA ALA A 339 15.93 -13.94 -20.07
C ALA A 339 15.89 -13.21 -21.43
N ASN A 340 16.38 -13.84 -22.49
CA ASN A 340 16.48 -13.20 -23.82
C ASN A 340 15.12 -12.73 -24.36
N SER A 341 14.05 -13.47 -24.10
CA SER A 341 12.69 -13.15 -24.56
C SER A 341 11.96 -12.15 -23.65
N ARG A 342 12.45 -11.94 -22.42
CA ARG A 342 11.83 -11.09 -21.40
C ARG A 342 12.92 -10.42 -20.54
N PRO A 343 13.50 -9.29 -20.99
CA PRO A 343 14.66 -8.68 -20.34
C PRO A 343 14.45 -8.32 -18.86
N SER A 344 13.22 -8.03 -18.43
CA SER A 344 12.86 -7.74 -17.03
C SER A 344 12.78 -8.95 -16.12
N TYR A 345 13.02 -10.14 -16.66
CA TYR A 345 12.99 -11.39 -15.93
C TYR A 345 14.38 -12.01 -15.94
N ALA A 346 14.75 -12.61 -14.82
CA ALA A 346 15.97 -13.37 -14.70
C ALA A 346 15.69 -14.86 -14.98
N ASP A 347 16.60 -15.50 -15.72
CA ASP A 347 16.63 -16.96 -15.91
C ASP A 347 17.71 -17.64 -15.07
N ARG A 348 18.56 -16.85 -14.41
CA ARG A 348 19.55 -17.33 -13.46
C ARG A 348 19.96 -16.24 -12.48
N LEU A 349 20.01 -16.59 -11.20
CA LEU A 349 20.61 -15.76 -10.15
C LEU A 349 22.02 -16.24 -9.82
N SER A 350 22.98 -15.31 -9.70
CA SER A 350 24.38 -15.61 -9.41
C SER A 350 24.89 -14.96 -8.12
N ARG A 351 24.31 -13.81 -7.74
CA ARG A 351 24.56 -13.13 -6.47
C ARG A 351 23.29 -12.45 -5.98
N ALA A 352 23.13 -12.39 -4.67
CA ALA A 352 22.07 -11.62 -4.04
C ALA A 352 22.52 -11.09 -2.69
N SER A 353 22.20 -9.83 -2.43
CA SER A 353 22.32 -9.19 -1.14
C SER A 353 20.94 -8.63 -0.79
N LEU A 354 20.34 -9.15 0.28
CA LEU A 354 19.01 -8.75 0.74
C LEU A 354 19.13 -8.18 2.15
N VAL A 355 18.52 -7.01 2.37
CA VAL A 355 18.38 -6.42 3.70
C VAL A 355 16.89 -6.29 4.00
N ASN A 356 16.43 -6.98 5.03
CA ASN A 356 15.11 -6.82 5.60
C ASN A 356 15.22 -6.00 6.89
N TRP A 357 14.35 -5.00 7.08
CA TRP A 357 14.36 -4.23 8.31
C TRP A 357 12.99 -3.86 8.87
N THR A 358 12.99 -3.71 10.19
CA THR A 358 11.90 -3.14 10.97
C THR A 358 12.46 -2.09 11.94
N CYS A 359 11.61 -1.15 12.36
CA CYS A 359 11.96 -0.17 13.38
C CYS A 359 10.89 -0.18 14.48
N THR A 360 11.27 -0.56 15.69
CA THR A 360 10.38 -0.66 16.85
C THR A 360 10.49 0.53 17.80
N ALA A 361 11.29 1.55 17.44
CA ALA A 361 11.43 2.76 18.22
C ALA A 361 10.06 3.42 18.49
N PRO A 362 9.69 3.69 19.76
CA PRO A 362 8.37 4.26 20.08
C PRO A 362 8.03 5.58 19.33
N PRO A 363 8.98 6.52 19.12
CA PRO A 363 8.73 7.70 18.29
C PRO A 363 8.36 7.34 16.85
N ALA A 364 9.00 6.32 16.28
CA ALA A 364 8.75 5.85 14.91
C ALA A 364 7.36 5.24 14.75
N VAL A 365 6.97 4.35 15.68
CA VAL A 365 5.63 3.75 15.71
C VAL A 365 4.56 4.85 15.77
N LYS A 366 4.72 5.82 16.67
CA LYS A 366 3.79 6.95 16.79
C LYS A 366 3.74 7.83 15.54
N ALA A 367 4.88 8.06 14.90
CA ALA A 367 4.96 8.88 13.68
C ALA A 367 4.36 8.16 12.45
N ARG A 368 4.43 6.83 12.40
CA ARG A 368 3.75 6.00 11.38
C ARG A 368 2.24 5.94 11.60
N ALA A 369 1.78 5.93 12.85
CA ALA A 369 0.36 5.94 13.24
C ALA A 369 -0.35 7.29 13.01
N LYS A 370 -0.16 7.89 11.82
CA LYS A 370 -0.77 9.17 11.46
C LYS A 370 -2.29 9.04 11.35
N HIS A 371 -3.01 9.66 12.29
CA HIS A 371 -4.47 9.70 12.30
C HIS A 371 -5.05 10.81 11.41
N PHE A 372 -6.35 10.74 11.08
CA PHE A 372 -6.98 11.64 10.13
C PHE A 372 -7.41 13.02 10.68
N LYS A 373 -7.08 13.39 11.93
CA LYS A 373 -7.55 14.65 12.57
C LYS A 373 -7.62 15.87 11.65
N LYS A 374 -6.50 16.26 11.04
CA LYS A 374 -6.45 17.43 10.14
C LYS A 374 -7.37 17.25 8.92
N LYS A 375 -7.36 16.06 8.32
CA LYS A 375 -8.23 15.74 7.17
C LYS A 375 -9.70 15.75 7.56
N LEU A 376 -10.03 15.33 8.78
CA LEU A 376 -11.39 15.35 9.31
C LEU A 376 -11.88 16.79 9.49
N THR A 377 -11.07 17.68 10.06
CA THR A 377 -11.41 19.12 10.17
C THR A 377 -11.53 19.77 8.79
N ASP A 378 -10.59 19.47 7.87
CA ASP A 378 -10.64 20.00 6.50
C ASP A 378 -11.87 19.51 5.73
N ALA A 379 -12.29 18.26 5.94
CA ALA A 379 -13.49 17.66 5.34
C ALA A 379 -14.78 18.21 5.94
N GLU A 380 -14.84 18.38 7.26
CA GLU A 380 -15.99 18.95 7.98
C GLU A 380 -16.34 20.35 7.45
N GLY A 381 -15.34 21.19 7.19
CA GLY A 381 -15.53 22.53 6.66
C GLY A 381 -16.08 22.60 5.23
N GLN A 382 -16.22 21.47 4.54
CA GLN A 382 -16.80 21.37 3.19
C GLN A 382 -18.22 20.80 3.22
N LEU A 383 -18.64 20.25 4.36
CA LEU A 383 -19.97 19.69 4.51
C LEU A 383 -21.00 20.79 4.79
N PRO A 384 -22.20 20.71 4.18
CA PRO A 384 -23.27 21.67 4.42
C PRO A 384 -23.93 21.48 5.79
N ASP A 385 -24.66 22.49 6.24
CA ASP A 385 -25.43 22.50 7.49
C ASP A 385 -26.85 21.91 7.35
N ASN A 386 -27.36 21.86 6.12
CA ASN A 386 -28.75 21.51 5.83
C ASN A 386 -29.02 20.01 5.65
N CYS A 387 -27.99 19.14 5.63
CA CYS A 387 -28.17 17.69 5.52
C CYS A 387 -27.11 16.91 6.31
N PRO A 388 -27.35 15.61 6.62
CA PRO A 388 -26.33 14.74 7.20
C PRO A 388 -25.09 14.61 6.32
N GLY A 389 -23.92 14.74 6.95
CA GLY A 389 -22.62 14.59 6.31
C GLY A 389 -21.98 13.23 6.59
N LEU A 390 -21.21 12.74 5.63
CA LEU A 390 -20.41 11.53 5.72
C LEU A 390 -19.04 11.76 5.09
N ILE A 391 -17.99 11.26 5.73
CA ILE A 391 -16.61 11.46 5.28
C ILE A 391 -15.98 10.09 5.02
N HIS A 392 -15.54 9.84 3.80
CA HIS A 392 -14.68 8.71 3.46
C HIS A 392 -13.21 9.13 3.55
N VAL A 393 -12.40 8.36 4.27
CA VAL A 393 -10.95 8.56 4.38
C VAL A 393 -10.25 7.29 3.92
N GLY A 394 -9.64 7.34 2.74
CA GLY A 394 -8.82 6.25 2.19
C GLY A 394 -7.39 6.32 2.71
N MET A 395 -6.84 5.20 3.18
CA MET A 395 -5.51 5.12 3.80
C MET A 395 -4.79 3.85 3.36
N ASP A 396 -3.48 3.94 3.19
CA ASP A 396 -2.65 2.74 3.09
C ASP A 396 -2.46 2.15 4.49
N SER A 397 -2.77 0.86 4.61
CA SER A 397 -2.35 0.03 5.72
C SER A 397 -0.84 -0.12 5.67
N SER A 398 -0.19 -0.06 6.82
CA SER A 398 1.23 -0.39 6.90
C SER A 398 1.50 -1.89 6.88
N GLY A 399 0.44 -2.71 6.98
CA GLY A 399 0.55 -4.16 7.17
C GLY A 399 1.04 -4.54 8.58
N ARG A 400 1.38 -3.55 9.42
CA ARG A 400 1.89 -3.73 10.77
C ARG A 400 0.79 -3.48 11.78
N SER A 401 0.49 -4.49 12.58
CA SER A 401 -0.58 -4.44 13.59
C SER A 401 -0.41 -3.26 14.54
N ASP A 402 0.81 -2.98 15.01
CA ASP A 402 1.08 -1.94 16.03
C ASP A 402 0.66 -0.52 15.60
N SER A 403 1.17 -0.08 14.46
CA SER A 403 1.02 1.28 13.94
C SER A 403 -0.40 1.50 13.45
N ASP A 404 -1.02 0.46 12.91
CA ASP A 404 -2.36 0.54 12.36
C ASP A 404 -3.47 0.39 13.41
N GLN A 405 -3.28 -0.44 14.45
CA GLN A 405 -4.17 -0.49 15.62
C GLN A 405 -4.15 0.86 16.36
N LEU A 406 -2.95 1.42 16.61
CA LEU A 406 -2.82 2.74 17.23
C LEU A 406 -3.54 3.82 16.40
N ARG A 407 -3.41 3.75 15.07
CA ARG A 407 -4.10 4.65 14.14
C ARG A 407 -5.62 4.47 14.22
N HIS A 408 -6.13 3.25 14.25
CA HIS A 408 -7.56 2.96 14.37
C HIS A 408 -8.15 3.54 15.65
N TYR A 409 -7.50 3.31 16.80
CA TYR A 409 -7.92 3.87 18.08
C TYR A 409 -7.92 5.40 18.09
N ALA A 410 -6.84 6.01 17.59
CA ALA A 410 -6.74 7.46 17.49
C ALA A 410 -7.82 8.05 16.57
N ASN A 411 -8.08 7.42 15.42
CA ASN A 411 -9.13 7.81 14.48
C ASN A 411 -10.53 7.76 15.13
N GLY A 412 -10.84 6.70 15.89
CA GLY A 412 -12.09 6.60 16.63
C GLY A 412 -12.27 7.71 17.66
N ARG A 413 -11.21 8.05 18.40
CA ARG A 413 -11.23 9.17 19.36
C ARG A 413 -11.44 10.52 18.68
N GLU A 414 -10.74 10.78 17.57
CA GLU A 414 -10.86 12.05 16.83
C GLU A 414 -12.25 12.19 16.19
N ALA A 415 -12.83 11.11 15.66
CA ALA A 415 -14.21 11.14 15.15
C ALA A 415 -15.25 11.35 16.27
N ALA A 416 -15.11 10.65 17.40
CA ALA A 416 -16.02 10.78 18.53
C ALA A 416 -15.95 12.17 19.19
N GLY A 417 -14.75 12.76 19.24
CA GLY A 417 -14.48 14.08 19.81
C GLY A 417 -14.64 15.26 18.84
N LEU A 418 -14.96 15.02 17.56
CA LEU A 418 -15.18 16.09 16.60
C LEU A 418 -16.36 16.96 17.05
N ILE A 419 -16.08 18.24 17.27
CA ILE A 419 -17.08 19.27 17.51
C ILE A 419 -17.36 19.95 16.16
N PRO A 420 -18.48 19.64 15.48
CA PRO A 420 -18.78 20.25 14.19
C PRO A 420 -19.07 21.74 14.36
N GLY A 421 -18.73 22.55 13.36
CA GLY A 421 -19.11 23.95 13.31
C GLY A 421 -20.60 24.08 12.99
N ARG A 422 -20.91 24.37 11.72
CA ARG A 422 -22.30 24.40 11.22
C ARG A 422 -22.72 23.09 10.57
N SER A 423 -21.76 22.30 10.12
CA SER A 423 -22.04 21.07 9.39
C SER A 423 -22.63 19.99 10.30
N ARG A 424 -23.18 18.93 9.70
CA ARG A 424 -23.81 17.83 10.44
C ARG A 424 -23.21 16.45 10.11
N PRO A 425 -21.88 16.25 10.24
CA PRO A 425 -21.27 14.94 10.06
C PRO A 425 -21.89 13.93 11.03
N LYS A 426 -22.10 12.71 10.54
CA LYS A 426 -22.62 11.58 11.32
C LYS A 426 -21.66 10.41 11.31
N TRP A 427 -21.03 10.17 10.17
CA TRP A 427 -20.15 9.02 10.00
C TRP A 427 -18.86 9.42 9.33
N VAL A 428 -17.77 8.81 9.78
CA VAL A 428 -16.49 8.77 9.09
C VAL A 428 -16.22 7.31 8.76
N TYR A 429 -15.94 6.98 7.51
CA TYR A 429 -15.48 5.65 7.13
C TYR A 429 -13.98 5.72 6.85
N GLY A 430 -13.20 4.95 7.60
CA GLY A 430 -11.81 4.71 7.27
C GLY A 430 -11.70 3.48 6.38
N ASN A 431 -11.36 3.67 5.10
CA ASN A 431 -11.07 2.60 4.16
C ASN A 431 -9.55 2.38 4.16
N TYR A 432 -9.10 1.23 4.66
CA TYR A 432 -7.70 0.83 4.77
C TYR A 432 -7.38 -0.15 3.65
N PHE A 433 -6.36 0.15 2.86
CA PHE A 433 -5.91 -0.69 1.75
C PHE A 433 -4.56 -1.30 2.11
N LYS A 434 -4.47 -2.62 2.21
CA LYS A 434 -3.20 -3.35 2.28
C LYS A 434 -2.88 -3.86 0.88
N VAL A 435 -1.80 -3.34 0.31
CA VAL A 435 -1.27 -3.86 -0.95
C VAL A 435 -0.42 -5.07 -0.62
N GLU A 436 -0.72 -6.19 -1.24
CA GLU A 436 0.07 -7.39 -1.16
C GLU A 436 0.61 -7.71 -2.56
N ALA A 437 1.91 -7.52 -2.73
CA ALA A 437 2.61 -8.14 -3.86
C ALA A 437 2.64 -9.64 -3.57
N THR A 438 1.58 -10.33 -4.00
CA THR A 438 1.38 -11.74 -3.72
C THR A 438 2.52 -12.57 -4.30
N THR A 439 3.07 -13.43 -3.46
CA THR A 439 4.01 -14.47 -3.87
C THR A 439 3.30 -15.80 -4.09
N ARG A 440 1.97 -15.83 -4.15
CA ARG A 440 1.19 -17.06 -4.29
C ARG A 440 1.05 -17.47 -5.76
N PRO A 441 0.95 -18.78 -6.05
CA PRO A 441 0.72 -19.26 -7.41
C PRO A 441 -0.63 -18.77 -7.96
N ASN A 442 -0.65 -18.43 -9.26
CA ASN A 442 -1.84 -17.97 -9.99
C ASN A 442 -2.48 -16.69 -9.44
N GLU A 443 -1.75 -15.91 -8.65
CA GLU A 443 -2.19 -14.62 -8.15
C GLU A 443 -1.21 -13.55 -8.65
N ALA A 444 -1.71 -12.55 -9.36
CA ALA A 444 -0.88 -11.47 -9.93
C ALA A 444 -1.08 -10.13 -9.21
N LEU A 445 -2.17 -10.01 -8.44
CA LEU A 445 -2.54 -8.82 -7.68
C LEU A 445 -3.28 -9.28 -6.42
N ALA A 446 -2.82 -8.83 -5.26
CA ALA A 446 -3.58 -8.92 -4.03
C ALA A 446 -3.68 -7.53 -3.41
N MET A 447 -4.92 -7.11 -3.13
CA MET A 447 -5.17 -5.92 -2.34
C MET A 447 -6.34 -6.22 -1.43
N GLU A 448 -6.09 -6.13 -0.14
CA GLU A 448 -7.13 -6.26 0.86
C GLU A 448 -7.65 -4.88 1.22
N GLU A 449 -8.97 -4.76 1.32
CA GLU A 449 -9.61 -3.59 1.87
C GLU A 449 -10.26 -3.95 3.21
N THR A 450 -9.96 -3.16 4.23
CA THR A 450 -10.72 -3.19 5.47
C THR A 450 -11.37 -1.85 5.71
N MET A 451 -12.60 -1.86 6.22
CA MET A 451 -13.33 -0.64 6.50
C MET A 451 -13.72 -0.55 7.97
N ALA A 452 -13.43 0.60 8.59
CA ALA A 452 -13.81 0.90 9.96
C ALA A 452 -14.80 2.08 10.00
N PRO A 453 -16.02 1.89 10.53
CA PRO A 453 -16.98 2.96 10.71
C PRO A 453 -16.74 3.69 12.04
N TYR A 454 -16.56 5.00 11.98
CA TYR A 454 -16.48 5.85 13.15
C TYR A 454 -17.70 6.77 13.24
N LYS A 455 -18.35 6.73 14.39
CA LYS A 455 -19.52 7.57 14.67
C LYS A 455 -19.07 8.93 15.17
N VAL A 456 -19.66 9.99 14.63
CA VAL A 456 -19.35 11.36 15.03
C VAL A 456 -20.25 11.80 16.17
N GLY A 457 -19.68 11.97 17.36
CA GLY A 457 -20.42 12.33 18.56
C GLY A 457 -21.57 11.35 18.88
N ARG A 458 -22.66 11.86 19.47
CA ARG A 458 -23.82 11.07 19.87
C ARG A 458 -25.04 11.40 19.00
N HIS A 459 -25.49 10.43 18.20
CA HIS A 459 -26.73 10.53 17.41
C HIS A 459 -27.41 9.17 17.20
N ARG A 460 -28.64 9.18 16.67
CA ARG A 460 -29.39 7.96 16.30
C ARG A 460 -29.46 7.69 14.79
N THR A 461 -28.86 8.55 13.97
CA THR A 461 -28.77 8.33 12.52
C THR A 461 -28.17 6.96 12.23
N ARG A 462 -28.89 6.15 11.45
CA ARG A 462 -28.41 4.83 11.01
C ARG A 462 -27.24 4.99 10.05
N ASP A 463 -26.48 3.93 9.95
CA ASP A 463 -25.43 3.80 8.95
C ASP A 463 -26.05 3.74 7.54
N PRO A 464 -25.69 4.66 6.62
CA PRO A 464 -26.33 4.72 5.30
C PRO A 464 -25.86 3.69 4.29
N LEU A 465 -24.69 3.07 4.50
CA LEU A 465 -24.06 2.20 3.51
C LEU A 465 -23.81 0.81 4.13
N PRO A 466 -24.63 -0.22 3.82
CA PRO A 466 -24.33 -1.60 4.20
C PRO A 466 -23.25 -2.20 3.28
N SER A 467 -22.35 -3.06 3.79
CA SER A 467 -21.10 -3.53 3.14
C SER A 467 -20.31 -2.37 2.54
N ARG A 468 -19.35 -1.82 3.28
CA ARG A 468 -18.78 -0.47 3.00
C ARG A 468 -17.46 -0.53 2.24
N LEU A 469 -17.13 -1.70 1.72
CA LEU A 469 -15.97 -1.89 0.87
C LEU A 469 -16.20 -1.21 -0.48
N LEU A 470 -15.13 -0.61 -0.97
CA LEU A 470 -15.07 0.08 -2.24
C LEU A 470 -14.58 -0.86 -3.35
N LEU A 471 -13.68 -1.80 -3.03
CA LEU A 471 -13.05 -2.74 -3.97
C LEU A 471 -13.84 -4.02 -4.21
N CYS A 472 -14.69 -4.40 -3.24
CA CYS A 472 -15.50 -5.61 -3.30
C CYS A 472 -16.95 -5.31 -2.92
N ASP A 473 -17.87 -6.12 -3.41
CA ASP A 473 -19.26 -6.15 -2.93
C ASP A 473 -19.36 -7.30 -1.93
N ASP A 474 -19.33 -7.04 -0.61
CA ASP A 474 -19.57 -8.11 0.35
C ASP A 474 -21.04 -8.50 0.25
N GLN A 475 -21.33 -9.58 -0.48
CA GLN A 475 -22.67 -10.14 -0.39
C GLN A 475 -22.85 -10.98 0.89
N ASP A 476 -21.79 -11.47 1.56
CA ASP A 476 -22.00 -12.44 2.66
C ASP A 476 -21.12 -12.39 3.92
N ARG A 477 -20.00 -11.63 3.99
CA ARG A 477 -19.23 -11.51 5.25
C ARG A 477 -18.59 -10.15 5.42
N ALA A 478 -19.25 -9.27 6.18
CA ALA A 478 -18.52 -8.19 6.83
C ALA A 478 -17.60 -8.82 7.86
N HIS A 479 -16.29 -8.87 7.59
CA HIS A 479 -15.31 -9.06 8.65
C HIS A 479 -15.46 -7.87 9.59
N TRP A 480 -16.06 -8.13 10.76
CA TRP A 480 -16.19 -7.12 11.80
C TRP A 480 -14.84 -6.98 12.47
N GLY A 481 -14.05 -6.09 11.91
CA GLY A 481 -12.77 -5.76 12.46
C GLY A 481 -11.87 -5.11 11.43
N ALA A 482 -10.87 -4.38 11.90
CA ALA A 482 -9.80 -3.92 11.02
C ALA A 482 -8.83 -5.09 10.74
N TYR A 483 -7.77 -4.93 9.93
CA TYR A 483 -6.77 -5.98 9.63
C TYR A 483 -6.05 -6.56 10.89
N TRP A 484 -6.48 -6.15 12.08
CA TRP A 484 -5.88 -6.39 13.38
C TRP A 484 -6.85 -7.00 14.41
N ASP A 485 -8.05 -7.44 14.00
CA ASP A 485 -9.04 -8.12 14.87
C ASP A 485 -9.13 -9.62 14.61
#